data_AF-A0A2A2QP58-F1
#
_entry.id   AF-A0A2A2QP58-F1
#
_cell.length_a   1.000
_cell.length_b   1.000
_cell.length_c   1.000
_cell.angle_alpha   90.00
_cell.angle_beta   90.00
_cell.angle_gamma   90.00
#
_symmetry.space_group_name_H-M   'P 1'
#
loop_
_entity.id
_entity.type
_entity.pdbx_description
1 polymer ?
#
loop_
_entity_poly.entity_id
_entity_poly.type
_entity_poly.pdbx_seq_one_letter_code
_entity_poly.pdbx_strand_id
1 'polypeptide(L)'
;MIVSLFTRLRRNAVDLRIVNDVREGRAAAEAPAYRAKYRLLDTAPKTGIIDTPAHAGGWPELKFTETPPDTDGDGMPAARELGFKPDPNNAADGVEDADRDGYTNLEEYLNATDPRVFADYVVRR
;
A
#
# COMPACT_ATOMS: atom_id res chain seq x y z
N MET A 1 -9.33 -2.56 13.61
CA MET A 1 -8.71 -3.33 12.51
C MET A 1 -8.04 -2.32 11.58
N ILE A 2 -6.85 -1.85 11.94
CA ILE A 2 -6.04 -0.93 11.11
C ILE A 2 -4.96 -1.83 10.51
N VAL A 3 -5.26 -2.46 9.39
CA VAL A 3 -4.29 -3.26 8.66
C VAL A 3 -4.50 -2.92 7.19
N SER A 4 -3.41 -2.60 6.49
CA SER A 4 -3.35 -2.12 5.10
C SER A 4 -3.25 -0.60 4.88
N LEU A 5 -2.38 0.08 5.64
CA LEU A 5 -1.85 1.41 5.25
C LEU A 5 -0.30 1.48 5.22
N PHE A 6 0.39 0.44 5.68
CA PHE A 6 1.85 0.48 5.87
C PHE A 6 2.66 -0.42 4.91
N THR A 7 2.05 -1.32 4.14
CA THR A 7 2.78 -2.33 3.34
C THR A 7 3.03 -1.95 1.88
N ARG A 8 2.75 -0.70 1.47
CA ARG A 8 3.08 -0.22 0.12
C ARG A 8 4.27 0.74 0.17
N LEU A 9 5.38 0.36 -0.45
CA LEU A 9 6.56 1.21 -0.62
C LEU A 9 6.27 2.43 -1.52
N ARG A 10 5.30 2.30 -2.44
CA ARG A 10 4.80 3.41 -3.28
C ARG A 10 3.40 3.84 -2.85
N ARG A 11 3.27 5.11 -2.42
CA ARG A 11 2.00 5.70 -1.99
C ARG A 11 1.07 5.93 -3.18
N ASN A 12 -0.16 5.43 -3.09
CA ASN A 12 -1.21 5.70 -4.06
C ASN A 12 -2.02 6.96 -3.66
N ALA A 13 -3.04 7.30 -4.45
CA ALA A 13 -3.87 8.47 -4.20
C ALA A 13 -4.62 8.43 -2.84
N VAL A 14 -5.01 7.24 -2.38
CA VAL A 14 -5.67 7.04 -1.07
C VAL A 14 -4.68 7.22 0.07
N ASP A 15 -3.47 6.65 -0.06
CA ASP A 15 -2.40 6.79 0.92
C ASP A 15 -1.98 8.26 1.07
N LEU A 16 -1.79 8.95 -0.06
CA LEU A 16 -1.46 10.38 -0.07
C LEU A 16 -2.55 11.24 0.56
N ARG A 17 -3.83 10.93 0.29
CA ARG A 17 -4.96 11.61 0.94
C ARG A 17 -4.87 11.47 2.45
N ILE A 18 -4.68 10.25 2.96
CA ILE A 18 -4.63 9.98 4.41
C ILE A 18 -3.41 10.66 5.05
N VAL A 19 -2.25 10.61 4.40
CA VAL A 19 -1.04 11.30 4.87
C VAL A 19 -1.24 12.81 4.94
N ASN A 20 -1.85 13.41 3.91
CA ASN A 20 -2.12 14.86 3.91
C ASN A 20 -3.16 15.23 4.97
N ASP A 21 -4.23 14.44 5.13
CA ASP A 21 -5.24 14.65 6.18
C ASP A 21 -4.60 14.63 7.59
N VAL A 22 -3.71 13.66 7.84
CA VAL A 22 -2.97 13.57 9.11
C VAL A 22 -2.00 14.74 9.29
N ARG A 23 -1.23 15.11 8.25
CA ARG A 23 -0.25 16.21 8.32
C ARG A 23 -0.90 17.57 8.51
N GLU A 24 -2.04 17.79 7.87
CA GLU A 24 -2.77 19.05 7.90
C GLU A 24 -3.81 19.13 9.03
N GLY A 25 -4.02 18.02 9.77
CA GLY A 25 -4.98 17.95 10.86
C GLY A 25 -6.43 18.14 10.42
N ARG A 26 -6.75 17.81 9.16
CA ARG A 26 -8.09 17.95 8.59
C ARG A 26 -8.54 16.67 7.91
N ALA A 27 -9.85 16.55 7.69
CA ALA A 27 -10.39 15.48 6.86
C ALA A 27 -10.72 15.98 5.46
N ALA A 28 -10.32 15.24 4.43
CA ALA A 28 -10.68 15.52 3.04
C ALA A 28 -12.13 15.13 2.73
N ALA A 29 -12.69 14.15 3.45
CA ALA A 29 -13.98 13.53 3.16
C ALA A 29 -14.91 13.50 4.37
N GLU A 30 -16.21 13.49 4.13
CA GLU A 30 -17.25 13.36 5.17
C GLU A 30 -18.57 12.92 4.52
N ALA A 31 -19.34 12.11 5.25
CA ALA A 31 -20.67 11.72 4.86
C ALA A 31 -21.70 12.83 5.19
N PRO A 32 -22.67 13.10 4.29
CA PRO A 32 -23.74 14.07 4.59
C PRO A 32 -24.60 13.67 5.80
N ALA A 33 -24.80 12.36 6.01
CA ALA A 33 -25.72 11.86 7.02
C ALA A 33 -25.21 12.10 8.46
N TYR A 34 -23.89 12.14 8.66
CA TYR A 34 -23.33 12.30 9.99
C TYR A 34 -23.68 13.67 10.59
N ARG A 35 -23.50 14.75 9.80
CA ARG A 35 -23.89 16.12 10.19
C ARG A 35 -25.38 16.31 10.37
N ALA A 36 -26.19 15.60 9.58
CA ALA A 36 -27.65 15.67 9.68
C ALA A 36 -28.18 15.00 10.95
N LYS A 37 -27.46 14.01 11.49
CA LYS A 37 -27.91 13.19 12.62
C LYS A 37 -27.35 13.63 13.97
N TYR A 38 -26.14 14.19 14.00
CA TYR A 38 -25.45 14.54 15.25
C TYR A 38 -25.13 16.02 15.32
N ARG A 39 -25.34 16.61 16.52
CA ARG A 39 -24.92 17.99 16.80
C ARG A 39 -23.40 18.02 16.99
N LEU A 40 -22.71 18.72 16.11
CA LEU A 40 -21.26 18.93 16.20
C LEU A 40 -20.94 20.11 17.13
N LEU A 41 -19.83 20.01 17.88
CA LEU A 41 -19.31 21.12 18.67
C LEU A 41 -18.68 22.21 17.78
N ASP A 42 -17.96 21.79 16.74
CA ASP A 42 -17.43 22.66 15.70
C ASP A 42 -17.95 22.16 14.34
N THR A 43 -18.53 23.07 13.57
CA THR A 43 -19.16 22.78 12.26
C THR A 43 -18.27 23.18 11.09
N ALA A 44 -17.19 23.93 11.35
CA ALA A 44 -16.28 24.39 10.32
C ALA A 44 -15.47 23.24 9.66
N PRO A 45 -14.79 22.35 10.42
CA PRO A 45 -14.03 21.25 9.81
C PRO A 45 -14.94 20.07 9.43
N LYS A 46 -14.54 19.34 8.39
CA LYS A 46 -15.12 18.04 8.09
C LYS A 46 -14.81 17.06 9.23
N THR A 47 -15.75 16.20 9.58
CA THR A 47 -15.59 15.23 10.68
C THR A 47 -14.71 14.03 10.31
N GLY A 48 -14.50 13.76 9.03
CA GLY A 48 -13.78 12.57 8.56
C GLY A 48 -14.59 11.28 8.56
N ILE A 49 -15.83 11.31 9.06
CA ILE A 49 -16.66 10.12 9.14
C ILE A 49 -17.37 9.91 7.80
N ILE A 50 -17.15 8.76 7.17
CA ILE A 50 -17.74 8.38 5.88
C ILE A 50 -18.67 7.17 6.06
N ASP A 51 -19.84 7.20 5.41
CA ASP A 51 -20.75 6.05 5.38
C ASP A 51 -20.43 5.08 4.24
N THR A 52 -19.77 5.58 3.18
CA THR A 52 -19.40 4.78 2.01
C THR A 52 -18.03 5.23 1.48
N PRO A 53 -17.29 4.33 0.81
CA PRO A 53 -16.04 4.69 0.14
C PRO A 53 -16.21 5.84 -0.86
N ALA A 54 -17.38 5.95 -1.51
CA ALA A 54 -17.68 6.99 -2.49
C ALA A 54 -17.54 8.41 -1.93
N HIS A 55 -17.84 8.62 -0.64
CA HIS A 55 -17.65 9.93 0.01
C HIS A 55 -16.18 10.35 0.09
N ALA A 56 -15.26 9.41 -0.06
CA ALA A 56 -13.82 9.65 -0.09
C ALA A 56 -13.20 9.43 -1.48
N GLY A 57 -14.01 9.41 -2.54
CA GLY A 57 -13.55 9.21 -3.92
C GLY A 57 -13.63 7.75 -4.42
N GLY A 58 -14.17 6.84 -3.61
CA GLY A 58 -14.37 5.43 -3.99
C GLY A 58 -13.14 4.56 -3.80
N TRP A 59 -13.30 3.27 -4.10
CA TRP A 59 -12.16 2.35 -4.22
C TRP A 59 -11.46 2.57 -5.56
N PRO A 60 -10.12 2.50 -5.62
CA PRO A 60 -9.43 2.50 -6.88
C PRO A 60 -9.87 1.29 -7.71
N GLU A 61 -9.98 1.48 -9.02
CA GLU A 61 -10.18 0.37 -9.95
C GLU A 61 -8.96 -0.55 -9.89
N LEU A 62 -9.17 -1.80 -9.50
CA LEU A 62 -8.14 -2.83 -9.50
C LEU A 62 -8.03 -3.38 -10.92
N LYS A 63 -6.97 -3.00 -11.63
CA LYS A 63 -6.64 -3.58 -12.92
C LYS A 63 -5.96 -4.93 -12.68
N PHE A 64 -6.54 -5.99 -13.24
CA PHE A 64 -5.93 -7.32 -13.24
C PHE A 64 -5.43 -7.64 -14.64
N THR A 65 -4.24 -8.19 -14.72
CA THR A 65 -3.68 -8.83 -15.92
C THR A 65 -3.60 -10.33 -15.67
N GLU A 66 -3.21 -11.10 -16.68
CA GLU A 66 -2.85 -12.50 -16.46
C GLU A 66 -1.75 -12.61 -15.41
N THR A 67 -1.93 -13.54 -14.46
CA THR A 67 -0.94 -13.83 -13.42
C THR A 67 0.26 -14.51 -14.07
N PRO A 68 1.49 -13.98 -13.93
CA PRO A 68 2.67 -14.65 -14.43
C PRO A 68 2.86 -16.04 -13.77
N PRO A 69 3.48 -17.01 -14.46
CA PRO A 69 3.82 -18.30 -13.86
C PRO A 69 4.80 -18.15 -12.69
N ASP A 70 4.46 -18.77 -11.58
CA ASP A 70 5.25 -18.93 -10.36
C ASP A 70 5.54 -20.44 -10.23
N THR A 71 6.83 -20.82 -10.21
CA THR A 71 7.25 -22.22 -10.38
C THR A 71 7.32 -22.97 -9.06
N ASP A 72 7.63 -22.30 -7.95
CA ASP A 72 7.80 -22.89 -6.63
C ASP A 72 6.73 -22.46 -5.62
N GLY A 73 5.89 -21.50 -5.97
CA GLY A 73 4.68 -21.12 -5.24
C GLY A 73 4.92 -20.13 -4.11
N ASP A 74 5.99 -19.33 -4.18
CA ASP A 74 6.33 -18.34 -3.17
C ASP A 74 5.65 -16.97 -3.37
N GLY A 75 4.96 -16.80 -4.50
CA GLY A 75 4.29 -15.56 -4.90
C GLY A 75 5.09 -14.67 -5.86
N MET A 76 6.30 -15.06 -6.24
CA MET A 76 7.14 -14.41 -7.24
C MET A 76 7.08 -15.14 -8.59
N PRO A 77 7.05 -14.41 -9.72
CA PRO A 77 7.14 -15.04 -11.03
C PRO A 77 8.54 -15.59 -11.32
N ALA A 78 8.63 -16.74 -11.97
CA ALA A 78 9.91 -17.33 -12.39
C ALA A 78 10.78 -16.37 -13.23
N ALA A 79 10.17 -15.56 -14.08
CA ALA A 79 10.87 -14.56 -14.89
C ALA A 79 11.45 -13.41 -14.04
N ARG A 80 10.79 -13.07 -12.92
CA ARG A 80 11.25 -12.06 -11.98
C ARG A 80 12.48 -12.56 -11.24
N GLU A 81 12.42 -13.77 -10.73
CA GLU A 81 13.48 -14.44 -9.99
C GLU A 81 14.78 -14.53 -10.82
N LEU A 82 14.66 -14.98 -12.07
CA LEU A 82 15.79 -15.01 -13.02
C LEU A 82 16.46 -13.65 -13.25
N GLY A 83 15.70 -12.55 -13.16
CA GLY A 83 16.20 -11.19 -13.37
C GLY A 83 16.95 -10.61 -12.17
N PHE A 84 16.63 -11.05 -10.96
CA PHE A 84 17.14 -10.46 -9.71
C PHE A 84 17.98 -11.42 -8.87
N LYS A 85 18.23 -12.65 -9.34
CA LYS A 85 18.98 -13.73 -8.64
C LYS A 85 18.29 -14.47 -7.47
N PRO A 86 16.94 -14.45 -7.30
CA PRO A 86 16.22 -15.57 -6.69
C PRO A 86 16.22 -16.83 -7.58
N ASP A 87 16.05 -18.00 -6.98
CA ASP A 87 16.00 -19.31 -7.64
C ASP A 87 14.54 -19.74 -7.84
N PRO A 88 14.04 -19.82 -9.09
CA PRO A 88 12.65 -20.18 -9.39
C PRO A 88 12.15 -21.54 -8.90
N ASN A 89 13.00 -22.31 -8.25
CA ASN A 89 12.68 -23.63 -7.71
C ASN A 89 12.85 -23.67 -6.18
N ASN A 90 13.05 -22.54 -5.53
CA ASN A 90 13.33 -22.42 -4.11
C ASN A 90 12.37 -21.44 -3.40
N ALA A 91 11.18 -21.92 -3.06
CA ALA A 91 10.16 -21.08 -2.42
C ALA A 91 10.54 -20.46 -1.06
N ALA A 92 11.69 -20.83 -0.50
CA ALA A 92 12.21 -20.23 0.73
C ALA A 92 12.84 -18.86 0.50
N ASP A 93 13.25 -18.52 -0.74
CA ASP A 93 13.91 -17.24 -1.00
C ASP A 93 12.93 -16.06 -1.13
N GLY A 94 11.65 -16.28 -1.41
CA GLY A 94 10.62 -15.22 -1.40
C GLY A 94 10.51 -14.46 -0.08
N VAL A 95 10.80 -15.12 1.04
CA VAL A 95 10.81 -14.51 2.39
C VAL A 95 12.18 -14.02 2.83
N GLU A 96 13.23 -14.21 2.03
CA GLU A 96 14.55 -13.70 2.33
C GLU A 96 14.65 -12.19 2.06
N ASP A 97 15.56 -11.56 2.79
CA ASP A 97 15.94 -10.14 2.64
C ASP A 97 17.39 -10.11 2.17
N ALA A 98 17.56 -10.12 0.84
CA ALA A 98 18.87 -10.37 0.21
C ALA A 98 19.84 -9.19 0.37
N ASP A 99 19.35 -7.95 0.51
CA ASP A 99 20.17 -6.75 0.72
C ASP A 99 20.15 -6.20 2.16
N ARG A 100 19.33 -6.79 3.03
CA ARG A 100 19.24 -6.50 4.47
C ARG A 100 18.69 -5.11 4.77
N ASP A 101 17.78 -4.62 3.95
CA ASP A 101 17.11 -3.34 4.16
C ASP A 101 15.79 -3.44 4.93
N GLY A 102 15.37 -4.67 5.24
CA GLY A 102 14.19 -4.98 6.03
C GLY A 102 12.96 -5.34 5.20
N TYR A 103 13.10 -5.51 3.88
CA TYR A 103 12.03 -5.99 2.99
C TYR A 103 12.35 -7.36 2.40
N THR A 104 11.33 -8.22 2.33
CA THR A 104 11.47 -9.52 1.68
C THR A 104 11.50 -9.40 0.16
N ASN A 105 12.08 -10.39 -0.52
CA ASN A 105 12.11 -10.46 -1.98
C ASN A 105 10.70 -10.36 -2.60
N LEU A 106 9.70 -11.00 -1.99
CA LEU A 106 8.29 -10.90 -2.38
C LEU A 106 7.74 -9.48 -2.23
N GLU A 107 8.00 -8.81 -1.10
CA GLU A 107 7.56 -7.43 -0.88
C GLU A 107 8.18 -6.47 -1.88
N GLU A 108 9.48 -6.64 -2.17
CA GLU A 108 10.19 -5.86 -3.18
C GLU A 108 9.62 -6.10 -4.58
N TYR A 109 9.27 -7.33 -4.93
CA TYR A 109 8.56 -7.64 -6.18
C TYR A 109 7.20 -6.93 -6.27
N LEU A 110 6.37 -7.04 -5.23
CA LEU A 110 5.04 -6.42 -5.18
C LEU A 110 5.09 -4.89 -5.27
N ASN A 111 6.22 -4.29 -4.92
CA ASN A 111 6.45 -2.86 -4.97
C ASN A 111 7.30 -2.38 -6.15
N ALA A 112 7.70 -3.32 -7.02
CA ALA A 112 8.55 -3.07 -8.19
C ALA A 112 9.88 -2.38 -7.86
N THR A 113 10.49 -2.78 -6.75
CA THR A 113 11.82 -2.35 -6.28
C THR A 113 12.88 -3.43 -6.57
N ASP A 114 14.14 -3.29 -6.16
CA ASP A 114 15.21 -4.27 -6.48
C ASP A 114 15.66 -4.94 -5.18
N PRO A 115 15.40 -6.25 -4.97
CA PRO A 115 15.71 -6.97 -3.73
C PRO A 115 17.20 -7.07 -3.40
N ARG A 116 18.07 -6.51 -4.24
CA ARG A 116 19.53 -6.52 -4.05
C ARG A 116 20.09 -5.12 -3.81
N VAL A 117 19.26 -4.09 -3.81
CA VAL A 117 19.68 -2.71 -3.65
C VAL A 117 19.08 -2.18 -2.37
N PHE A 118 19.90 -2.16 -1.32
CA PHE A 118 19.53 -1.59 -0.03
C PHE A 118 18.90 -0.22 -0.25
N ALA A 119 17.65 -0.08 0.17
CA ALA A 119 16.92 1.14 -0.02
C ALA A 119 16.46 1.73 1.30
N ASP A 120 16.96 2.94 1.54
CA ASP A 120 16.58 3.77 2.68
C ASP A 120 15.21 4.42 2.39
N TYR A 121 14.15 3.63 2.59
CA TYR A 121 12.77 4.08 2.41
C TYR A 121 12.28 4.94 3.58
N VAL A 122 13.11 5.14 4.61
CA VAL A 122 12.84 5.99 5.78
C VAL A 122 13.26 7.43 5.46
N VAL A 123 12.47 8.09 4.60
CA VAL A 123 12.50 9.54 4.36
C VAL A 123 13.84 10.08 3.83
N ARG A 124 13.95 10.19 2.50
CA ARG A 124 14.72 11.28 1.89
C ARG A 124 13.78 12.32 1.31
N ARG A 125 13.99 13.56 1.80
CA ARG A 125 13.23 14.78 1.53
C ARG A 125 13.15 15.14 0.06
#